data_AF-J4TL73-F1
#
_entry.id   AF-J4TL73-F1
#
_cell.length_a   1.000
_cell.length_b   1.000
_cell.length_c   1.000
_cell.angle_alpha   90.00
_cell.angle_beta   90.00
_cell.angle_gamma   90.00
#
_symmetry.space_group_name_H-M   'P 1'
#
loop_
_entity.id
_entity.type
_entity.pdbx_description
1 polymer ?
#
loop_
_entity_poly.entity_id
_entity_poly.type
_entity_poly.pdbx_seq_one_letter_code
_entity_poly.pdbx_strand_id
1 'polypeptide(L)'
;MPAQMYCMACAQMTGNAGIGLETAPYRILNFALYFLLFDSPDGKVPVMPFADQTHLSRAAQAVDDLLAHLAEEDWMAPTPCTGWSVADVAQHLVEVNLDFADRMLPAGFQTPAGTTTPGDFLGSYRHSVEALNEALATQIGDSAVGIPPPQLSSRLALRVADLLTHSWDIASATGTPLHLPPDLCAEALTFAQSRSAALQRSGQFAPPQPIHEHAPAIDRLAALSGRQVHARPHGNHRAR
;
A
#
# COMPACT_ATOMS: atom_id res chain seq x y z
N MET A 1 -9.38 9.98 -34.47
CA MET A 1 -8.35 8.97 -34.78
C MET A 1 -7.06 9.70 -35.11
N PRO A 2 -5.87 9.32 -34.61
CA PRO A 2 -5.51 8.05 -33.95
C PRO A 2 -4.90 8.20 -32.53
N ALA A 3 -5.32 7.34 -31.60
CA ALA A 3 -4.68 7.12 -30.28
C ALA A 3 -4.38 5.62 -30.03
N GLN A 4 -4.47 4.79 -31.07
CA GLN A 4 -4.47 3.32 -30.96
C GLN A 4 -3.12 2.64 -31.22
N MET A 5 -2.03 3.40 -31.43
CA MET A 5 -0.76 2.80 -31.90
C MET A 5 0.33 2.62 -30.83
N TYR A 6 0.12 3.04 -29.58
CA TYR A 6 1.11 2.88 -28.51
C TYR A 6 0.92 1.62 -27.63
N CYS A 7 -0.14 0.84 -27.84
CA CYS A 7 -0.54 -0.27 -26.95
C CYS A 7 0.14 -1.63 -27.22
N MET A 8 1.16 -1.71 -28.09
CA MET A 8 1.75 -3.00 -28.48
C MET A 8 3.22 -3.21 -28.09
N ALA A 9 3.91 -2.22 -27.50
CA ALA A 9 5.35 -2.33 -27.27
C ALA A 9 5.77 -3.03 -25.96
N CYS A 10 4.91 -3.14 -24.93
CA CYS A 10 5.29 -3.81 -23.66
C CYS A 10 4.89 -5.28 -23.58
N ALA A 11 4.10 -5.80 -24.52
CA ALA A 11 3.60 -7.18 -24.47
C ALA A 11 4.61 -8.25 -24.92
N GLN A 12 5.84 -7.87 -25.30
CA GLN A 12 6.82 -8.79 -25.90
C GLN A 12 8.10 -9.03 -25.09
N MET A 13 8.23 -8.55 -23.85
CA MET A 13 9.42 -8.84 -23.02
C MET A 13 9.25 -9.97 -22.00
N THR A 14 8.06 -10.57 -21.88
CA THR A 14 7.86 -11.78 -21.04
C THR A 14 7.99 -13.05 -21.90
N GLY A 15 9.21 -13.30 -22.37
CA GLY A 15 9.58 -14.51 -23.09
C GLY A 15 10.23 -15.56 -22.19
N ASN A 16 9.40 -16.36 -21.54
CA ASN A 16 9.60 -17.79 -21.28
C ASN A 16 10.91 -18.29 -20.59
N ALA A 17 10.84 -18.51 -19.28
CA ALA A 17 11.50 -19.66 -18.62
C ALA A 17 10.62 -20.09 -17.44
N GLY A 18 10.06 -21.29 -17.55
CA GLY A 18 8.90 -21.74 -16.78
C GLY A 18 9.15 -22.06 -15.32
N ILE A 19 8.22 -21.62 -14.47
CA ILE A 19 7.74 -22.34 -13.31
C ILE A 19 6.23 -22.10 -13.29
N GLY A 20 5.44 -23.15 -13.39
CA GLY A 20 3.99 -23.06 -13.37
C GLY A 20 3.49 -22.62 -12.00
N LEU A 21 2.99 -21.41 -11.90
CA LEU A 21 2.09 -20.97 -10.83
C LEU A 21 0.76 -20.64 -11.49
N GLU A 22 -0.21 -21.51 -11.27
CA GLU A 22 -1.62 -21.26 -11.59
C GLU A 22 -2.05 -19.92 -10.99
N THR A 23 -2.67 -19.10 -11.83
CA THR A 23 -3.01 -17.71 -11.57
C THR A 23 -4.05 -17.58 -10.45
N ALA A 24 -3.65 -17.11 -9.27
CA ALA A 24 -4.57 -16.64 -8.25
C ALA A 24 -5.32 -15.38 -8.77
N PRO A 25 -6.66 -15.28 -8.65
CA PRO A 25 -7.47 -14.29 -9.35
C PRO A 25 -7.47 -12.88 -8.73
N TYR A 26 -6.68 -12.61 -7.70
CA TYR A 26 -6.63 -11.29 -7.06
C TYR A 26 -5.28 -10.65 -7.33
N ARG A 27 -5.25 -9.79 -8.36
CA ARG A 27 -4.08 -8.98 -8.67
C ARG A 27 -3.87 -7.98 -7.54
N ILE A 28 -2.61 -7.91 -7.10
CA ILE A 28 -1.85 -6.76 -6.59
C ILE A 28 -2.62 -5.45 -6.73
N LEU A 29 -2.51 -4.53 -5.77
CA LEU A 29 -2.77 -3.10 -5.97
C LEU A 29 -1.92 -2.59 -7.14
N ASN A 30 -2.37 -2.90 -8.35
CA ASN A 30 -1.61 -2.74 -9.56
C ASN A 30 -1.96 -1.37 -10.11
N PHE A 31 -1.05 -0.82 -10.90
CA PHE A 31 -1.16 0.44 -11.60
C PHE A 31 -2.55 0.80 -12.21
N ALA A 32 -3.36 -0.20 -12.57
CA ALA A 32 -4.75 -0.01 -12.98
C ALA A 32 -5.62 0.69 -11.92
N LEU A 33 -5.43 0.44 -10.62
CA LEU A 33 -6.16 1.14 -9.58
C LEU A 33 -5.76 2.61 -9.50
N TYR A 34 -4.47 2.89 -9.70
CA TYR A 34 -3.92 4.23 -9.68
C TYR A 34 -4.59 5.12 -10.75
N PHE A 35 -4.73 4.61 -11.98
CA PHE A 35 -5.50 5.28 -13.03
C PHE A 35 -6.97 5.46 -12.66
N LEU A 36 -7.63 4.44 -12.13
CA LEU A 36 -9.06 4.50 -11.77
C LEU A 36 -9.36 5.47 -10.62
N LEU A 37 -8.42 5.67 -9.69
CA LEU A 37 -8.58 6.55 -8.53
C LEU A 37 -8.23 8.00 -8.83
N PHE A 38 -7.25 8.26 -9.71
CA PHE A 38 -6.71 9.60 -9.90
C PHE A 38 -6.92 10.21 -11.27
N ASP A 39 -7.27 9.41 -12.28
CA ASP A 39 -7.54 9.87 -13.64
C ASP A 39 -9.05 9.77 -13.93
N SER A 40 -9.82 10.70 -13.34
CA SER A 40 -11.24 10.84 -13.63
C SER A 40 -11.42 11.63 -14.93
N PRO A 41 -12.27 11.20 -15.88
CA PRO A 41 -12.54 11.93 -17.12
C PRO A 41 -13.08 13.35 -16.88
N ASP A 42 -13.58 13.63 -15.68
CA ASP A 42 -14.15 14.93 -15.30
C ASP A 42 -13.13 15.84 -14.58
N GLY A 43 -11.89 15.37 -14.35
CA GLY A 43 -10.79 16.14 -13.76
C GLY A 43 -10.95 16.51 -12.28
N LYS A 44 -12.05 16.11 -11.62
CA LYS A 44 -12.35 16.45 -10.22
C LYS A 44 -11.92 15.34 -9.27
N VAL A 45 -10.63 15.31 -8.96
CA VAL A 45 -10.10 14.57 -7.82
C VAL A 45 -10.46 15.38 -6.57
N PRO A 46 -11.24 14.85 -5.60
CA PRO A 46 -11.40 15.53 -4.31
C PRO A 46 -10.01 15.75 -3.72
N VAL A 47 -9.62 17.02 -3.59
CA VAL A 47 -8.35 17.41 -3.00
C VAL A 47 -8.48 17.12 -1.51
N MET A 48 -7.94 15.99 -1.07
CA MET A 48 -7.79 15.64 0.34
C MET A 48 -6.31 15.85 0.68
N PRO A 49 -5.92 17.04 1.18
CA PRO A 49 -4.53 17.47 1.27
C PRO A 49 -3.83 16.93 2.53
N PHE A 50 -4.19 15.75 3.03
CA PHE A 50 -3.65 15.34 4.34
C PHE A 50 -2.24 14.77 4.23
N ALA A 51 -1.91 14.04 3.17
CA ALA A 51 -0.64 13.33 3.12
C ALA A 51 0.50 14.18 2.55
N ASP A 52 1.55 14.29 3.35
CA ASP A 52 2.86 14.82 3.01
C ASP A 52 3.94 13.77 3.29
N GLN A 53 5.21 14.19 3.22
CA GLN A 53 6.34 13.31 3.53
C GLN A 53 6.29 12.80 4.99
N THR A 54 5.85 13.62 5.94
CA THR A 54 5.73 13.25 7.35
C THR A 54 4.76 12.08 7.54
N HIS A 55 3.61 12.10 6.85
CA HIS A 55 2.63 11.02 6.91
C HIS A 55 3.22 9.72 6.34
N LEU A 56 3.92 9.81 5.20
CA LEU A 56 4.59 8.67 4.61
C LEU A 56 5.66 8.07 5.53
N SER A 57 6.55 8.90 6.09
CA SER A 57 7.63 8.43 6.97
C SER A 57 7.08 7.75 8.22
N ARG A 58 6.02 8.29 8.83
CA ARG A 58 5.36 7.70 10.01
C ARG A 58 4.71 6.36 9.69
N ALA A 59 4.03 6.24 8.54
CA ALA A 59 3.43 4.98 8.10
C ALA A 59 4.50 3.93 7.75
N ALA A 60 5.58 4.33 7.07
CA ALA A 60 6.69 3.46 6.71
C ALA A 60 7.45 2.95 7.94
N GLN A 61 7.67 3.81 8.94
CA GLN A 61 8.28 3.40 10.20
C GLN A 61 7.43 2.35 10.94
N ALA A 62 6.10 2.51 10.95
CA ALA A 62 5.23 1.54 11.60
C ALA A 62 5.26 0.15 10.93
N VAL A 63 5.47 0.10 9.61
CA VAL A 63 5.71 -1.15 8.88
C VAL A 63 7.09 -1.71 9.20
N ASP A 64 8.14 -0.88 9.23
CA ASP A 64 9.48 -1.30 9.62
C ASP A 64 9.49 -1.96 11.01
N ASP A 65 8.88 -1.28 11.98
CA ASP A 65 8.74 -1.78 13.35
C ASP A 65 8.01 -3.13 13.36
N LEU A 66 6.92 -3.28 12.59
CA LEU A 66 6.19 -4.53 12.50
C LEU A 66 7.05 -5.66 11.90
N LEU A 67 7.71 -5.41 10.77
CA LEU A 67 8.54 -6.40 10.08
C LEU A 67 9.76 -6.81 10.92
N ALA A 68 10.32 -5.89 11.71
CA ALA A 68 11.45 -6.15 12.59
C ALA A 68 11.15 -7.11 13.76
N HIS A 69 9.87 -7.33 14.08
CA HIS A 69 9.45 -8.24 15.15
C HIS A 69 8.98 -9.61 14.65
N LEU A 70 8.99 -9.87 13.34
CA LEU A 70 8.56 -11.15 12.77
C LEU A 70 9.61 -12.24 12.99
N ALA A 71 9.14 -13.43 13.35
CA ALA A 71 9.94 -14.65 13.38
C ALA A 71 10.07 -15.26 11.97
N GLU A 72 10.93 -16.27 11.82
CA GLU A 72 11.16 -16.91 10.52
C GLU A 72 9.89 -17.62 10.00
N GLU A 73 9.15 -18.26 10.90
CA GLU A 73 7.89 -18.95 10.61
C GLU A 73 6.74 -18.02 10.17
N ASP A 74 6.78 -16.74 10.56
CA ASP A 74 5.73 -15.77 10.27
C ASP A 74 5.64 -15.44 8.78
N TRP A 75 6.76 -15.49 8.06
CA TRP A 75 6.83 -15.08 6.65
C TRP A 75 5.95 -15.93 5.73
N MET A 76 5.73 -17.19 6.08
CA MET A 76 4.89 -18.12 5.32
C MET A 76 3.43 -18.15 5.79
N ALA A 77 3.08 -17.38 6.82
CA ALA A 77 1.72 -17.34 7.34
C ALA A 77 0.75 -16.77 6.28
N PRO A 78 -0.42 -17.40 6.06
CA PRO A 78 -1.41 -16.90 5.12
C PRO A 78 -2.02 -15.60 5.65
N THR A 79 -2.21 -14.63 4.75
CA THR A 79 -2.78 -13.34 5.09
C THR A 79 -4.26 -13.26 4.67
N PRO A 80 -5.00 -12.24 5.15
CA PRO A 80 -6.34 -11.93 4.65
C PRO A 80 -6.38 -11.57 3.15
N CYS A 81 -5.24 -11.22 2.54
CA CYS A 81 -5.11 -11.11 1.09
C CYS A 81 -5.08 -12.52 0.48
N THR A 82 -6.19 -12.92 -0.16
CA THR A 82 -6.35 -14.28 -0.69
C THR A 82 -5.18 -14.72 -1.56
N GLY A 83 -4.50 -15.79 -1.13
CA GLY A 83 -3.37 -16.40 -1.84
C GLY A 83 -2.02 -15.76 -1.55
N TRP A 84 -1.94 -14.82 -0.61
CA TRP A 84 -0.70 -14.14 -0.23
C TRP A 84 -0.25 -14.56 1.16
N SER A 85 1.02 -14.91 1.28
CA SER A 85 1.75 -15.01 2.53
C SER A 85 2.19 -13.63 3.04
N VAL A 86 2.70 -13.56 4.27
CA VAL A 86 3.32 -12.34 4.82
C VAL A 86 4.50 -11.88 3.96
N ALA A 87 5.30 -12.82 3.43
CA ALA A 87 6.37 -12.53 2.48
C ALA A 87 5.85 -11.88 1.20
N ASP A 88 4.72 -12.35 0.65
CA ASP A 88 4.10 -11.74 -0.54
C ASP A 88 3.59 -10.32 -0.26
N VAL A 89 3.06 -10.06 0.94
CA VAL A 89 2.67 -8.70 1.35
C VAL A 89 3.91 -7.80 1.48
N ALA A 90 4.99 -8.27 2.12
CA ALA A 90 6.21 -7.47 2.24
C ALA A 90 6.86 -7.18 0.88
N GLN A 91 6.88 -8.18 -0.01
CA GLN A 91 7.27 -8.05 -1.40
C GLN A 91 6.48 -6.93 -2.09
N HIS A 92 5.16 -6.97 -1.98
CA HIS A 92 4.30 -5.98 -2.57
C HIS A 92 4.61 -4.57 -2.07
N LEU A 93 4.85 -4.41 -0.76
CA LEU A 93 5.21 -3.11 -0.21
C LEU A 93 6.54 -2.59 -0.78
N VAL A 94 7.53 -3.45 -1.01
CA VAL A 94 8.79 -3.10 -1.69
C VAL A 94 8.52 -2.63 -3.11
N GLU A 95 7.80 -3.43 -3.90
CA GLU A 95 7.50 -3.15 -5.31
C GLU A 95 6.76 -1.82 -5.49
N VAL A 96 5.75 -1.56 -4.66
CA VAL A 96 4.98 -0.31 -4.74
C VAL A 96 5.85 0.91 -4.38
N ASN A 97 6.76 0.80 -3.40
CA ASN A 97 7.66 1.90 -3.07
C ASN A 97 8.56 2.26 -4.25
N LEU A 98 9.16 1.25 -4.90
CA LEU A 98 10.05 1.44 -6.03
C LEU A 98 9.31 1.96 -7.27
N ASP A 99 8.12 1.43 -7.55
CA ASP A 99 7.25 1.91 -8.63
C ASP A 99 6.86 3.38 -8.43
N PHE A 100 6.56 3.78 -7.19
CA PHE A 100 6.29 5.18 -6.87
C PHE A 100 7.53 6.05 -7.08
N ALA A 101 8.69 5.60 -6.62
CA ALA A 101 9.96 6.31 -6.76
C ALA A 101 10.33 6.52 -8.24
N ASP A 102 10.30 5.46 -9.05
CA ASP A 102 10.60 5.52 -10.49
C ASP A 102 9.73 6.53 -11.25
N ARG A 103 8.44 6.62 -10.88
CA ARG A 103 7.49 7.55 -11.52
C ARG A 103 7.65 8.99 -11.05
N MET A 104 8.32 9.21 -9.93
CA MET A 104 8.64 10.53 -9.40
C MET A 104 10.00 11.04 -9.88
N LEU A 105 10.88 10.16 -10.35
CA LEU A 105 12.19 10.57 -10.85
C LEU A 105 12.10 11.14 -12.28
N PRO A 106 13.00 12.06 -12.66
CA PRO A 106 13.11 12.55 -14.03
C PRO A 106 13.37 11.41 -15.03
N ALA A 107 12.88 11.55 -16.26
CA ALA A 107 13.13 10.57 -17.32
C ALA A 107 14.64 10.32 -17.50
N GLY A 108 15.07 9.07 -17.35
CA GLY A 108 16.49 8.67 -17.43
C GLY A 108 17.17 8.45 -16.07
N PHE A 109 16.52 8.82 -14.96
CA PHE A 109 16.85 8.26 -13.66
C PHE A 109 16.13 6.91 -13.50
N GLN A 110 16.85 5.91 -13.01
CA GLN A 110 16.26 4.64 -12.61
C GLN A 110 16.52 4.49 -11.12
N THR A 111 15.52 4.08 -10.34
CA THR A 111 15.84 3.49 -9.04
C THR A 111 16.70 2.25 -9.25
N PRO A 112 17.60 1.92 -8.32
CA PRO A 112 18.24 0.61 -8.33
C PRO A 112 17.14 -0.45 -8.46
N ALA A 113 17.29 -1.39 -9.40
CA ALA A 113 16.31 -2.45 -9.58
C ALA A 113 16.16 -3.21 -8.25
N GLY A 114 15.08 -2.94 -7.52
CA GLY A 114 14.86 -3.58 -6.23
C GLY A 114 14.21 -4.92 -6.46
N THR A 115 15.03 -5.93 -6.70
CA THR A 115 14.62 -7.29 -6.39
C THR A 115 14.80 -7.47 -4.91
N THR A 116 13.73 -7.84 -4.21
CA THR A 116 13.87 -8.39 -2.86
C THR A 116 14.93 -9.48 -2.86
N THR A 117 15.87 -9.37 -1.93
CA THR A 117 16.83 -10.45 -1.73
C THR A 117 16.11 -11.57 -1.00
N PRO A 118 16.05 -12.80 -1.54
CA PRO A 118 15.42 -13.91 -0.85
C PRO A 118 16.02 -14.07 0.56
N GLY A 119 15.19 -13.98 1.59
CA GLY A 119 15.61 -14.05 2.99
C GLY A 119 15.95 -12.72 3.67
N ASP A 120 15.89 -11.57 2.96
CA ASP A 120 16.06 -10.24 3.55
C ASP A 120 14.92 -9.27 3.16
N PHE A 121 13.70 -9.60 3.58
CA PHE A 121 12.51 -8.77 3.32
C PHE A 121 12.59 -7.42 4.05
N LEU A 122 13.12 -7.38 5.28
CA LEU A 122 13.27 -6.14 6.06
C LEU A 122 14.29 -5.19 5.44
N GLY A 123 15.47 -5.68 5.05
CA GLY A 123 16.48 -4.88 4.35
C GLY A 123 15.97 -4.36 3.01
N SER A 124 15.27 -5.22 2.25
CA SER A 124 14.64 -4.82 0.99
C SER A 124 13.56 -3.75 1.20
N TYR A 125 12.74 -3.87 2.25
CA TYR A 125 11.76 -2.87 2.63
C TYR A 125 12.40 -1.52 2.95
N ARG A 126 13.42 -1.51 3.82
CA ARG A 126 14.17 -0.30 4.18
C ARG A 126 14.76 0.40 2.97
N HIS A 127 15.40 -0.35 2.08
CA HIS A 127 15.96 0.19 0.85
C HIS A 127 14.89 0.83 -0.05
N SER A 128 13.73 0.18 -0.19
CA SER A 128 12.62 0.74 -0.99
C SER A 128 12.05 2.03 -0.39
N VAL A 129 12.00 2.14 0.95
CA VAL A 129 11.55 3.35 1.65
C VAL A 129 12.55 4.49 1.46
N GLU A 130 13.86 4.20 1.49
CA GLU A 130 14.91 5.18 1.20
C GLU A 130 14.77 5.72 -0.23
N ALA A 131 14.66 4.84 -1.23
CA ALA A 131 14.47 5.22 -2.63
C ALA A 131 13.23 6.11 -2.85
N LEU A 132 12.12 5.79 -2.18
CA LEU A 132 10.89 6.60 -2.27
C LEU A 132 11.07 7.98 -1.61
N ASN A 133 11.72 8.06 -0.45
CA ASN A 133 11.98 9.33 0.22
C ASN A 133 12.93 10.22 -0.60
N GLU A 134 13.97 9.65 -1.20
CA GLU A 134 14.88 10.38 -2.10
C GLU A 134 14.13 10.94 -3.31
N ALA A 135 13.33 10.11 -3.98
CA ALA A 135 12.52 10.54 -5.12
C ALA A 135 11.55 11.68 -4.73
N LEU A 136 10.91 11.58 -3.56
CA LEU A 136 10.03 12.63 -3.05
C LEU A 136 10.75 13.95 -2.77
N ALA A 137 11.97 13.89 -2.21
CA ALA A 137 12.78 15.07 -1.97
C ALA A 137 13.07 15.84 -3.27
N THR A 138 13.28 15.13 -4.39
CA THR A 138 13.48 15.76 -5.72
C THR A 138 12.22 16.48 -6.24
N GLN A 139 11.03 16.03 -5.85
CA GLN A 139 9.75 16.57 -6.32
C GLN A 139 9.24 17.75 -5.48
N ILE A 140 9.55 17.76 -4.18
CA ILE A 140 9.14 18.84 -3.27
C ILE A 140 10.07 20.06 -3.44
N GLY A 141 11.35 19.85 -3.78
CA GLY A 141 12.33 20.92 -4.01
C GLY A 141 12.49 21.87 -2.80
N ASP A 142 13.05 23.06 -3.03
CA ASP A 142 13.11 24.18 -2.07
C ASP A 142 11.73 24.88 -1.88
N SER A 143 10.62 24.12 -1.94
CA SER A 143 9.29 24.66 -1.69
C SER A 143 9.25 25.26 -0.28
N ALA A 144 9.26 26.60 -0.20
CA ALA A 144 9.31 27.39 1.03
C ALA A 144 8.14 27.12 2.01
N VAL A 145 7.20 26.24 1.64
CA VAL A 145 6.00 25.90 2.43
C VAL A 145 5.96 24.41 2.79
N GLY A 146 6.82 23.55 2.21
CA GLY A 146 6.86 22.10 2.51
C GLY A 146 5.60 21.32 2.10
N ILE A 147 4.64 21.96 1.42
CA ILE A 147 3.38 21.33 0.99
C ILE A 147 3.54 20.75 -0.41
N PRO A 148 3.29 19.44 -0.62
CA PRO A 148 3.37 18.84 -1.95
C PRO A 148 2.25 19.33 -2.88
N PRO A 149 2.44 19.33 -4.21
CA PRO A 149 1.37 19.61 -5.17
C PRO A 149 0.16 18.68 -4.95
N PRO A 150 -1.09 19.11 -5.20
CA PRO A 150 -2.29 18.32 -4.88
C PRO A 150 -2.31 16.89 -5.44
N GLN A 151 -1.77 16.70 -6.65
CA GLN A 151 -1.65 15.38 -7.27
C GLN A 151 -0.66 14.50 -6.51
N LEU A 152 0.45 15.07 -6.01
CA LEU A 152 1.43 14.35 -5.20
C LEU A 152 0.83 14.01 -3.81
N SER A 153 0.15 14.94 -3.14
CA SER A 153 -0.53 14.68 -1.87
C SER A 153 -1.55 13.54 -1.99
N SER A 154 -2.31 13.51 -3.08
CA SER A 154 -3.30 12.45 -3.33
C SER A 154 -2.66 11.08 -3.51
N ARG A 155 -1.50 11.01 -4.17
CA ARG A 155 -0.72 9.77 -4.34
C ARG A 155 -0.12 9.30 -3.01
N LEU A 156 0.41 10.24 -2.23
CA LEU A 156 0.92 9.96 -0.88
C LEU A 156 -0.18 9.42 0.03
N ALA A 157 -1.40 9.99 -0.05
CA ALA A 157 -2.55 9.51 0.71
C ALA A 157 -2.91 8.05 0.38
N LEU A 158 -2.87 7.68 -0.92
CA LEU A 158 -3.06 6.29 -1.32
C LEU A 158 -1.96 5.40 -0.75
N ARG A 159 -0.68 5.81 -0.86
CA ARG A 159 0.43 5.01 -0.35
C ARG A 159 0.38 4.83 1.17
N VAL A 160 0.00 5.88 1.91
CA VAL A 160 -0.20 5.79 3.37
C VAL A 160 -1.34 4.82 3.69
N ALA A 161 -2.48 4.90 3.02
CA ALA A 161 -3.61 3.99 3.24
C ALA A 161 -3.24 2.53 2.92
N ASP A 162 -2.44 2.33 1.88
CA ASP A 162 -1.91 1.04 1.46
C ASP A 162 -0.97 0.42 2.51
N LEU A 163 0.04 1.18 2.96
CA LEU A 163 0.96 0.78 4.04
C LEU A 163 0.18 0.34 5.29
N LEU A 164 -0.76 1.17 5.76
CA LEU A 164 -1.53 0.89 6.98
C LEU A 164 -2.40 -0.35 6.83
N THR A 165 -3.07 -0.51 5.68
CA THR A 165 -3.92 -1.68 5.41
C THR A 165 -3.10 -2.97 5.42
N HIS A 166 -1.91 -2.95 4.81
CA HIS A 166 -1.04 -4.12 4.77
C HIS A 166 -0.32 -4.39 6.10
N SER A 167 -0.05 -3.37 6.92
CA SER A 167 0.33 -3.60 8.33
C SER A 167 -0.75 -4.37 9.09
N TRP A 168 -2.03 -4.07 8.84
CA TRP A 168 -3.14 -4.82 9.43
C TRP A 168 -3.19 -6.26 8.93
N ASP A 169 -2.96 -6.51 7.64
CA ASP A 169 -2.93 -7.85 7.06
C ASP A 169 -1.81 -8.70 7.72
N ILE A 170 -0.60 -8.16 7.85
CA ILE A 170 0.55 -8.84 8.46
C ILE A 170 0.30 -9.11 9.96
N ALA A 171 -0.16 -8.11 10.72
CA ALA A 171 -0.44 -8.30 12.13
C ALA A 171 -1.58 -9.29 12.39
N SER A 172 -2.56 -9.36 11.48
CA SER A 172 -3.65 -10.34 11.57
C SER A 172 -3.19 -11.75 11.27
N ALA A 173 -2.25 -11.92 10.33
CA ALA A 173 -1.68 -13.22 9.98
C ALA A 173 -0.75 -13.80 11.07
N THR A 174 0.02 -12.93 11.72
CA THR A 174 1.10 -13.33 12.66
C THR A 174 0.69 -13.24 14.12
N GLY A 175 -0.37 -12.49 14.44
CA GLY A 175 -0.73 -12.16 15.82
C GLY A 175 0.18 -11.12 16.47
N THR A 176 1.14 -10.57 15.72
CA THR A 176 2.06 -9.53 16.20
C THR A 176 1.29 -8.28 16.62
N PRO A 177 1.61 -7.65 17.76
CA PRO A 177 1.00 -6.39 18.17
C PRO A 177 1.15 -5.30 17.10
N LEU A 178 0.02 -4.71 16.73
CA LEU A 178 -0.04 -3.66 15.71
C LEU A 178 -0.06 -2.27 16.37
N HIS A 179 1.02 -1.51 16.20
CA HIS A 179 1.16 -0.15 16.72
C HIS A 179 1.17 0.85 15.55
N LEU A 180 -0.01 1.32 15.16
CA LEU A 180 -0.15 2.32 14.11
C LEU A 180 -0.53 3.70 14.69
N PRO A 181 -0.09 4.81 14.06
CA PRO A 181 -0.51 6.15 14.48
C PRO A 181 -2.03 6.34 14.31
N PRO A 182 -2.80 6.59 15.39
CA PRO A 182 -4.26 6.60 15.33
C PRO A 182 -4.85 7.68 14.42
N ASP A 183 -4.19 8.83 14.34
CA ASP A 183 -4.51 9.94 13.45
C ASP A 183 -4.39 9.52 11.98
N LEU A 184 -3.29 8.86 11.60
CA LEU A 184 -3.09 8.37 10.23
C LEU A 184 -4.14 7.32 9.84
N CYS A 185 -4.51 6.44 10.76
CA CYS A 185 -5.58 5.47 10.50
C CYS A 185 -6.94 6.15 10.25
N ALA A 186 -7.26 7.22 11.00
CA ALA A 186 -8.51 7.96 10.81
C ALA A 186 -8.54 8.74 9.49
N GLU A 187 -7.42 9.35 9.11
CA GLU A 187 -7.27 10.07 7.85
C GLU A 187 -7.32 9.11 6.64
N ALA A 188 -6.61 7.99 6.71
CA ALA A 188 -6.64 6.94 5.69
C ALA A 188 -8.05 6.34 5.53
N LEU A 189 -8.78 6.12 6.62
CA LEU A 189 -10.18 5.69 6.57
C LEU A 189 -11.05 6.73 5.85
N THR A 190 -10.93 8.00 6.20
CA THR A 190 -11.70 9.09 5.57
C THR A 190 -11.39 9.17 4.08
N PHE A 191 -10.12 9.06 3.71
CA PHE A 191 -9.68 8.99 2.32
C PHE A 191 -10.28 7.80 1.58
N ALA A 192 -10.17 6.60 2.14
CA ALA A 192 -10.71 5.38 1.53
C ALA A 192 -12.25 5.46 1.37
N GLN A 193 -12.96 6.02 2.34
CA GLN A 193 -14.41 6.25 2.24
C GLN A 193 -14.78 7.18 1.09
N SER A 194 -14.03 8.27 0.92
CA SER A 194 -14.22 9.22 -0.20
C SER A 194 -14.00 8.57 -1.57
N ARG A 195 -13.25 7.45 -1.61
CA ARG A 195 -12.90 6.69 -2.82
C ARG A 195 -13.65 5.37 -2.96
N SER A 196 -14.47 4.99 -1.98
CA SER A 196 -15.10 3.67 -1.87
C SER A 196 -15.77 3.21 -3.16
N ALA A 197 -16.55 4.06 -3.81
CA ALA A 197 -17.21 3.72 -5.08
C ALA A 197 -16.21 3.40 -6.21
N ALA A 198 -15.08 4.12 -6.30
CA ALA A 198 -14.04 3.87 -7.29
C ALA A 198 -13.23 2.61 -6.95
N LEU A 199 -12.91 2.39 -5.67
CA LEU A 199 -12.25 1.18 -5.18
C LEU A 199 -13.09 -0.07 -5.50
N GLN A 200 -14.41 -0.02 -5.29
CA GLN A 200 -15.30 -1.14 -5.57
C GLN A 200 -15.43 -1.44 -7.07
N ARG A 201 -15.48 -0.42 -7.93
CA ARG A 201 -15.51 -0.62 -9.39
C ARG A 201 -14.22 -1.23 -9.96
N SER A 202 -13.11 -1.14 -9.24
CA SER A 202 -11.83 -1.66 -9.71
C SER A 202 -11.76 -3.18 -9.74
N GLY A 203 -12.59 -3.87 -8.95
CA GLY A 203 -12.53 -5.32 -8.75
C GLY A 203 -11.29 -5.82 -8.00
N GLN A 204 -10.40 -4.93 -7.55
CA GLN A 204 -9.19 -5.30 -6.80
C GLN A 204 -9.45 -5.51 -5.31
N PHE A 205 -10.54 -4.96 -4.79
CA PHE A 205 -10.99 -5.16 -3.42
C PHE A 205 -12.21 -6.06 -3.38
N ALA A 206 -12.26 -6.93 -2.37
CA ALA A 206 -13.50 -7.60 -2.02
C ALA A 206 -14.56 -6.59 -1.55
N PRO A 207 -15.85 -6.95 -1.59
CA PRO A 207 -16.91 -6.09 -1.06
C PRO A 207 -16.67 -5.72 0.41
N PRO A 208 -17.02 -4.49 0.85
CA PRO A 208 -16.83 -4.07 2.23
C PRO A 208 -17.55 -5.01 3.19
N GLN A 209 -16.90 -5.33 4.30
CA GLN A 209 -17.46 -6.20 5.33
C GLN A 209 -18.18 -5.38 6.42
N PRO A 210 -19.24 -5.93 7.05
CA PRO A 210 -19.87 -5.30 8.19
C PRO A 210 -18.89 -5.12 9.37
N ILE A 211 -18.92 -3.95 10.01
CA ILE A 211 -18.16 -3.67 11.22
C ILE A 211 -18.87 -2.61 12.06
N HIS A 212 -18.66 -2.64 13.37
CA HIS A 212 -19.21 -1.64 14.28
C HIS A 212 -18.65 -0.23 13.96
N GLU A 213 -19.49 0.80 14.00
CA GLU A 213 -19.10 2.17 13.63
C GLU A 213 -18.05 2.79 14.55
N HIS A 214 -17.99 2.33 15.80
CA HIS A 214 -17.00 2.74 16.81
C HIS A 214 -15.82 1.77 16.94
N ALA A 215 -15.68 0.79 16.03
CA ALA A 215 -14.46 -0.02 15.98
C ALA A 215 -13.24 0.88 15.68
N PRO A 216 -12.02 0.44 16.06
CA PRO A 216 -10.78 1.14 15.71
C PRO A 216 -10.73 1.52 14.23
N ALA A 217 -10.18 2.71 13.92
CA ALA A 217 -10.17 3.23 12.55
C ALA A 217 -9.46 2.27 11.57
N ILE A 218 -8.38 1.61 12.01
CA ILE A 218 -7.68 0.62 11.20
C ILE A 218 -8.54 -0.60 10.87
N ASP A 219 -9.32 -1.10 11.83
CA ASP A 219 -10.22 -2.24 11.59
C ASP A 219 -11.34 -1.83 10.62
N ARG A 220 -11.85 -0.61 10.74
CA ARG A 220 -12.84 -0.07 9.81
C ARG A 220 -12.26 0.12 8.41
N LEU A 221 -11.00 0.52 8.29
CA LEU A 221 -10.28 0.62 7.02
C LEU A 221 -10.11 -0.77 6.39
N ALA A 222 -9.70 -1.77 7.17
CA ALA A 222 -9.59 -3.16 6.71
C ALA A 222 -10.95 -3.74 6.27
N ALA A 223 -12.02 -3.50 7.04
CA ALA A 223 -13.37 -3.91 6.68
C ALA A 223 -13.85 -3.24 5.38
N LEU A 224 -13.55 -1.95 5.18
CA LEU A 224 -13.89 -1.23 3.96
C LEU A 224 -13.19 -1.81 2.72
N SER A 225 -11.97 -2.34 2.89
CA SER A 225 -11.19 -3.02 1.85
C SER A 225 -11.49 -4.52 1.75
N GLY A 226 -12.58 -4.97 2.39
CA GLY A 226 -13.14 -6.31 2.26
C GLY A 226 -12.56 -7.37 3.18
N ARG A 227 -11.69 -7.01 4.13
CA ARG A 227 -11.20 -7.96 5.15
C ARG A 227 -12.27 -8.26 6.18
N GLN A 228 -12.33 -9.52 6.60
CA GLN A 228 -13.16 -9.92 7.73
C GLN A 228 -12.43 -9.58 9.04
N VAL A 229 -13.00 -8.66 9.81
CA VAL A 229 -12.47 -8.31 11.12
C VAL A 229 -13.17 -9.15 12.17
N HIS A 230 -12.43 -10.08 12.76
CA HIS A 230 -12.93 -10.82 13.91
C HIS A 230 -12.73 -10.01 15.19
N ALA A 231 -13.73 -10.00 16.07
CA ALA A 231 -13.58 -9.39 17.37
C ALA A 231 -12.40 -10.06 18.10
N ARG A 232 -11.35 -9.28 18.38
CA ARG A 232 -10.28 -9.76 19.25
C ARG A 232 -10.93 -10.03 20.61
N PRO A 233 -10.75 -11.23 21.21
CA PRO A 233 -11.35 -11.53 22.50
C PRO A 233 -10.90 -10.44 23.48
N HIS A 234 -11.88 -9.74 24.06
CA HIS A 234 -11.59 -8.72 25.07
C HIS A 234 -10.72 -9.37 26.14
N GLY A 235 -9.46 -8.95 26.23
CA GLY A 235 -8.55 -9.39 27.26
C GLY A 235 -9.18 -9.03 28.60
N ASN A 236 -9.73 -10.04 29.28
CA ASN A 236 -10.18 -9.88 30.65
C ASN A 236 -8.97 -9.42 31.45
N HIS A 237 -8.99 -8.16 31.91
CA HIS A 237 -8.09 -7.69 32.95
C HIS A 237 -8.25 -8.63 34.16
N ARG A 238 -7.35 -9.62 34.26
CA ARG A 238 -7.12 -10.28 35.55
C ARG A 238 -6.40 -9.26 36.41
N ALA A 239 -7.17 -8.59 37.26
CA ALA A 239 -6.64 -7.90 38.41
C ALA A 239 -5.73 -8.87 39.20
N ARG A 240 -4.50 -8.44 39.43
CA ARG A 240 -3.62 -8.94 40.49
C ARG A 240 -3.01 -7.74 41.18
#